data_AF-A0A9W3JJF7-F1
#
_entry.id   AF-A0A9W3JJF7-F1
#
_cell.length_a   1.000
_cell.length_b   1.000
_cell.length_c   1.000
_cell.angle_alpha   90.00
_cell.angle_beta   90.00
_cell.angle_gamma   90.00
#
_symmetry.space_group_name_H-M   'P 1'
#
loop_
_entity.id
_entity.type
_entity.pdbx_description
1 polymer ?
#
loop_
_entity_poly.entity_id
_entity_poly.type
_entity_poly.pdbx_seq_one_letter_code
_entity_poly.pdbx_strand_id
1 'polypeptide(L)'
;MNRDHFYTLNIAEIAERIGNDDCAYQVLMAFINENGEAQMLNKTAVAEMIQLSKPTVFATVNSFYCAGYIDETRVGRSKIYTLSDLGIEIVECFKQKAMEMRNL
;
A
#
# COMPACT_ATOMS: atom_id res chain seq x y z
N MET A 1 24.68 17.02 16.24
CA MET A 1 24.82 15.55 16.27
C MET A 1 23.89 15.00 15.21
N ASN A 2 24.38 14.73 14.00
CA ASN A 2 23.63 13.95 13.02
C ASN A 2 23.56 12.52 13.52
N ARG A 3 22.36 12.03 13.80
CA ARG A 3 22.13 10.60 13.91
C ARG A 3 21.10 10.23 12.87
N ASP A 4 21.61 9.99 11.68
CA ASP A 4 20.89 9.32 10.60
C ASP A 4 20.61 7.88 11.07
N HIS A 5 19.46 7.66 11.70
CA HIS A 5 19.01 6.33 12.12
C HIS A 5 18.11 5.76 11.03
N PHE A 6 18.71 5.03 10.10
CA PHE A 6 18.00 4.25 9.09
C PHE A 6 18.08 2.76 9.44
N TYR A 7 17.02 2.01 9.12
CA TYR A 7 16.94 0.57 9.32
C TYR A 7 16.84 -0.13 7.97
N THR A 8 17.56 -1.23 7.81
CA THR A 8 17.35 -2.15 6.68
C THR A 8 16.07 -2.94 6.92
N LEU A 9 15.14 -2.88 5.97
CA LEU A 9 13.85 -3.59 6.03
C LEU A 9 13.87 -4.80 5.10
N ASN A 10 13.27 -5.91 5.53
CA ASN A 10 13.05 -7.08 4.69
C ASN A 10 11.68 -6.98 4.01
N ILE A 11 11.67 -6.59 2.74
CA ILE A 11 10.45 -6.34 1.96
C ILE A 11 9.67 -7.63 1.70
N ALA A 12 10.35 -8.76 1.49
CA ALA A 12 9.70 -10.04 1.25
C ALA A 12 8.87 -10.48 2.47
N GLU A 13 9.39 -10.28 3.68
CA GLU A 13 8.69 -10.57 4.93
C GLU A 13 7.50 -9.62 5.14
N ILE A 14 7.65 -8.34 4.80
CA ILE A 14 6.54 -7.37 4.85
C ILE A 14 5.43 -7.78 3.88
N ALA A 15 5.78 -8.13 2.63
CA ALA A 15 4.83 -8.58 1.62
C ALA A 15 4.13 -9.88 2.06
N GLU A 16 4.83 -10.81 2.69
CA GLU A 16 4.21 -12.02 3.26
C GLU A 16 3.19 -11.68 4.36
N ARG A 17 3.54 -10.80 5.29
CA ARG A 17 2.61 -10.36 6.35
C ARG A 17 1.38 -9.64 5.79
N ILE A 18 1.59 -8.73 4.82
CA ILE A 18 0.50 -8.02 4.14
C ILE A 18 -0.37 -9.00 3.36
N GLY A 19 0.22 -9.96 2.65
CA GLY A 19 -0.53 -10.95 1.86
C GLY A 19 -1.39 -11.90 2.69
N ASN A 20 -1.07 -12.08 3.98
CA ASN A 20 -1.86 -12.86 4.92
C ASN A 20 -2.94 -12.04 5.66
N ASP A 21 -3.03 -10.73 5.42
CA ASP A 21 -4.06 -9.83 5.96
C ASP A 21 -4.91 -9.27 4.82
N ASP A 22 -6.16 -9.77 4.70
CA ASP A 22 -7.09 -9.40 3.64
C ASP A 22 -7.31 -7.87 3.53
N CYS A 23 -7.36 -7.16 4.65
CA CYS A 23 -7.59 -5.72 4.65
C CYS A 23 -6.34 -4.99 4.17
N ALA A 24 -5.18 -5.34 4.72
CA ALA A 24 -3.90 -4.73 4.35
C ALA A 24 -3.60 -4.94 2.86
N TYR A 25 -3.78 -6.18 2.37
CA TYR A 25 -3.59 -6.53 0.98
C TYR A 25 -4.53 -5.74 0.06
N GLN A 26 -5.83 -5.74 0.34
CA GLN A 26 -6.80 -5.02 -0.50
C GLN A 26 -6.56 -3.51 -0.49
N VAL A 27 -6.19 -2.92 0.65
CA VAL A 27 -5.86 -1.49 0.74
C VAL A 27 -4.61 -1.15 -0.08
N LEU A 28 -3.57 -1.98 -0.03
CA LEU A 28 -2.35 -1.76 -0.82
C LEU A 28 -2.65 -1.86 -2.31
N MET A 29 -3.36 -2.92 -2.71
CA MET A 29 -3.66 -3.19 -4.11
C MET A 29 -4.68 -2.22 -4.72
N ALA A 30 -5.51 -1.54 -3.91
CA ALA A 30 -6.41 -0.51 -4.42
C ALA A 30 -5.66 0.63 -5.14
N PHE A 31 -4.41 0.92 -4.76
CA PHE A 31 -3.58 1.91 -5.42
C PHE A 31 -2.99 1.46 -6.76
N ILE A 32 -3.29 0.24 -7.21
CA ILE A 32 -2.94 -0.25 -8.54
C ILE A 32 -4.21 -0.31 -9.38
N ASN A 33 -4.19 0.33 -10.55
CA ASN A 33 -5.32 0.33 -11.48
C ASN A 33 -5.39 -0.97 -12.29
N GLU A 34 -6.44 -1.10 -13.12
CA GLU A 34 -6.65 -2.27 -13.99
C GLU A 34 -5.52 -2.54 -15.00
N ASN A 35 -4.74 -1.51 -15.35
CA ASN A 35 -3.58 -1.61 -16.24
C ASN A 35 -2.29 -1.97 -15.50
N GLY A 36 -2.34 -2.12 -14.17
CA GLY A 36 -1.17 -2.43 -13.33
C GLY A 36 -0.33 -1.21 -12.95
N GLU A 37 -0.82 0.00 -13.18
CA GLU A 37 -0.14 1.27 -12.88
C GLU A 37 -0.58 1.83 -11.52
N ALA A 38 0.33 2.52 -10.83
CA ALA A 38 -0.01 3.22 -9.59
C ALA A 38 -0.97 4.39 -9.86
N GLN A 39 -1.98 4.55 -9.01
CA GLN A 39 -2.99 5.61 -9.11
C GLN A 39 -3.12 6.40 -7.80
N MET A 40 -3.64 7.63 -7.90
CA MET A 40 -3.87 8.52 -6.76
C MET A 40 -5.29 8.35 -6.22
N LEU A 41 -5.45 8.08 -4.93
CA LEU A 41 -6.76 7.86 -4.31
C LEU A 41 -6.89 8.63 -2.99
N ASN A 42 -8.09 9.12 -2.70
CA ASN A 42 -8.44 9.56 -1.35
C ASN A 42 -8.98 8.37 -0.53
N LYS A 43 -9.06 8.52 0.80
CA LYS A 43 -9.53 7.44 1.69
C LYS A 43 -10.93 6.92 1.36
N THR A 44 -11.82 7.81 0.94
CA THR A 44 -13.19 7.44 0.62
C THR A 44 -13.23 6.53 -0.61
N ALA A 45 -12.47 6.87 -1.65
CA ALA A 45 -12.31 6.03 -2.84
C ALA A 45 -11.79 4.64 -2.50
N VAL A 46 -10.72 4.55 -1.68
CA VAL A 46 -10.19 3.26 -1.22
C VAL A 46 -11.26 2.45 -0.47
N ALA A 47 -12.03 3.09 0.41
CA ALA A 47 -13.08 2.41 1.18
C ALA A 47 -14.30 2.01 0.34
N GLU A 48 -14.56 2.66 -0.80
CA GLU A 48 -15.63 2.29 -1.73
C GLU A 48 -15.23 1.11 -2.62
N MET A 49 -13.94 0.96 -2.91
CA MET A 49 -13.41 -0.17 -3.68
C MET A 49 -13.36 -1.47 -2.87
N ILE A 50 -13.32 -1.38 -1.54
CA ILE A 50 -13.09 -2.51 -0.63
C ILE A 50 -14.36 -2.77 0.18
N GLN A 51 -14.82 -4.02 0.23
CA GLN A 51 -16.03 -4.41 0.96
C GLN A 51 -15.81 -4.52 2.49
N LEU A 52 -15.18 -3.52 3.09
CA LEU A 52 -14.91 -3.44 4.53
C LEU A 52 -15.44 -2.13 5.11
N SER A 53 -15.47 -2.04 6.45
CA SER A 53 -15.97 -0.84 7.12
C SER A 53 -15.05 0.37 6.87
N LYS A 54 -15.64 1.56 6.67
CA LYS A 54 -14.89 2.82 6.51
C LYS A 54 -13.87 3.06 7.63
N PRO A 55 -14.21 2.88 8.94
CA PRO A 55 -13.22 3.04 10.02
C PRO A 55 -12.00 2.12 9.88
N THR A 56 -12.21 0.85 9.51
CA THR A 56 -11.12 -0.11 9.31
C THR A 56 -10.21 0.35 8.18
N VAL A 57 -10.77 0.63 7.00
CA VAL A 57 -9.98 1.07 5.83
C VAL A 57 -9.24 2.38 6.12
N PHE A 58 -9.88 3.34 6.78
CA PHE A 58 -9.27 4.63 7.09
C PHE A 58 -8.11 4.50 8.07
N ALA A 59 -8.22 3.59 9.05
CA ALA A 59 -7.13 3.27 9.98
C ALA A 59 -5.95 2.59 9.27
N THR A 60 -6.23 1.66 8.35
CA THR A 60 -5.19 1.01 7.55
C THR A 60 -4.46 2.01 6.65
N VAL A 61 -5.18 2.88 5.92
CA VAL A 61 -4.56 3.93 5.09
C VAL A 61 -3.70 4.87 5.93
N ASN A 62 -4.17 5.28 7.12
CA ASN A 62 -3.36 6.07 8.05
C ASN A 62 -2.08 5.34 8.47
N SER A 63 -2.18 4.04 8.75
CA SER A 63 -1.04 3.23 9.19
C SER A 63 -0.03 3.02 8.08
N PHE A 64 -0.49 2.83 6.84
CA PHE A 64 0.38 2.72 5.66
C PHE A 64 1.11 4.01 5.36
N TYR A 65 0.46 5.16 5.54
CA TYR A 65 1.13 6.46 5.46
C TYR A 65 2.21 6.59 6.54
N CYS A 66 1.89 6.26 7.80
CA CYS A 66 2.89 6.29 8.89
C CYS A 66 4.07 5.32 8.65
N ALA A 67 3.82 4.19 8.01
CA ALA A 67 4.85 3.20 7.66
C ALA A 67 5.69 3.60 6.43
N GLY A 68 5.29 4.64 5.69
CA GLY A 68 5.95 5.07 4.47
C GLY A 68 5.67 4.20 3.25
N TYR A 69 4.57 3.42 3.25
CA TYR A 69 4.14 2.63 2.08
C TYR A 69 3.35 3.46 1.07
N ILE A 70 2.73 4.54 1.54
CA ILE A 70 2.03 5.52 0.71
C ILE A 70 2.43 6.92 1.14
N ASP A 71 2.51 7.82 0.17
CA ASP A 71 2.73 9.24 0.40
C ASP A 71 1.40 9.99 0.50
N GLU A 72 1.41 11.14 1.19
CA GLU A 72 0.26 12.02 1.30
C GLU A 72 0.53 13.35 0.61
N THR A 73 -0.36 13.73 -0.31
CA THR A 73 -0.39 15.08 -0.89
C THR A 73 -1.66 15.80 -0.44
N ARG A 74 -1.49 17.02 0.09
CA ARG A 74 -2.62 17.89 0.45
C ARG A 74 -3.16 18.58 -0.81
N VAL A 75 -4.46 18.42 -1.05
CA VAL A 75 -5.19 19.10 -2.13
C VAL A 75 -6.36 19.85 -1.51
N GLY A 76 -6.19 21.16 -1.32
CA GLY A 76 -7.12 21.98 -0.54
C GLY A 76 -7.21 21.53 0.92
N ARG A 77 -8.41 21.13 1.36
CA ARG A 77 -8.64 20.55 2.70
C ARG A 77 -8.57 19.02 2.71
N SER A 78 -8.48 18.40 1.54
CA SER A 78 -8.43 16.95 1.38
C SER A 78 -6.99 16.43 1.31
N LYS A 79 -6.87 15.12 1.48
CA LYS A 79 -5.62 14.36 1.38
C LYS A 79 -5.79 13.30 0.30
N ILE A 80 -4.86 13.25 -0.63
CA ILE A 80 -4.76 12.23 -1.67
C ILE A 80 -3.49 11.42 -1.39
N TYR A 81 -3.58 10.11 -1.59
CA TYR A 81 -2.49 9.18 -1.32
C TYR A 81 -2.06 8.48 -2.60
N THR A 82 -0.77 8.14 -2.67
CA THR A 82 -0.12 7.38 -3.75
C THR A 82 0.85 6.39 -3.16
N LEU A 83 1.15 5.29 -3.86
CA LEU A 83 2.26 4.41 -3.44
C LEU A 83 3.57 5.21 -3.44
N SER A 84 4.36 5.01 -2.39
CA SER A 84 5.75 5.43 -2.35
C SER A 84 6.64 4.42 -3.08
N ASP A 85 7.93 4.72 -3.25
CA ASP A 85 8.89 3.76 -3.80
C ASP A 85 8.91 2.43 -3.01
N LEU A 86 8.88 2.50 -1.68
CA LEU A 86 8.79 1.30 -0.82
C LEU A 86 7.46 0.55 -1.03
N GLY A 87 6.35 1.29 -1.17
CA GLY A 87 5.05 0.69 -1.48
C GLY A 87 5.05 -0.06 -2.82
N ILE A 88 5.71 0.51 -3.84
CA ILE A 88 5.86 -0.11 -5.16
C ILE A 88 6.70 -1.39 -5.04
N GLU A 89 7.83 -1.35 -4.33
CA GLU A 89 8.67 -2.55 -4.14
C GLU A 89 7.91 -3.70 -3.46
N ILE A 90 7.05 -3.39 -2.46
CA ILE A 90 6.16 -4.39 -1.84
C ILE A 90 5.17 -4.95 -2.86
N VAL A 91 4.57 -4.10 -3.70
CA VAL A 91 3.63 -4.53 -4.76
C VAL A 91 4.31 -5.45 -5.78
N GLU A 92 5.54 -5.15 -6.18
CA GLU A 92 6.30 -5.97 -7.13
C GLU A 92 6.56 -7.39 -6.60
N CYS A 93 6.75 -7.56 -5.28
CA CYS A 93 6.83 -8.89 -4.67
C CYS A 93 5.57 -9.74 -4.93
N PHE A 94 4.37 -9.14 -4.89
CA PHE A 94 3.13 -9.86 -5.20
C PHE A 94 3.02 -10.22 -6.69
N LYS A 95 3.44 -9.31 -7.59
CA LYS A 95 3.46 -9.58 -9.04
C LYS A 95 4.39 -10.75 -9.37
N GLN A 96 5.58 -10.79 -8.76
CA GLN A 96 6.53 -11.89 -8.95
C GLN A 96 5.96 -13.24 -8.48
N LYS A 97 5.40 -13.29 -7.26
CA LYS A 97 4.73 -14.51 -6.75
C LYS A 97 3.60 -14.98 -7.68
N ALA A 98 2.79 -14.06 -8.20
CA ALA A 98 1.73 -14.41 -9.15
C ALA A 98 2.26 -14.98 -10.47
N MET A 99 3.41 -14.50 -10.96
CA MET A 99 4.05 -15.04 -12.16
C MET A 99 4.66 -16.43 -11.92
N GLU A 100 5.29 -16.65 -10.77
CA GLU A 100 5.85 -17.96 -10.40
C GLU A 100 4.76 -19.04 -10.33
N MET A 101 3.62 -18.74 -9.71
CA MET A 101 2.49 -19.67 -9.64
C MET A 101 1.85 -19.99 -10.99
N ARG A 102 1.93 -19.09 -11.98
CA ARG A 102 1.40 -19.32 -13.34
C ARG A 102 2.29 -20.22 -14.20
N ASN A 103 3.56 -20.36 -13.85
CA ASN A 103 4.55 -21.13 -14.60
C ASN A 103 4.76 -22.55 -14.04
N LEU A 104 3.99 -22.94 -13.01
CA LEU A 104 3.91 -24.28 -12.41
C LEU A 104 2.68 -25.04 -12.94
#